data_AF-I6NDY9-F1
#
_entry.id   AF-I6NDY9-F1
#
_cell.length_a   1.000
_cell.length_b   1.000
_cell.length_c   1.000
_cell.angle_alpha   90.00
_cell.angle_beta   90.00
_cell.angle_gamma   90.00
#
_symmetry.space_group_name_H-M   'P 1'
#
loop_
_entity.id
_entity.type
_entity.pdbx_description
1 polymer ?
#
loop_
_entity_poly.entity_id
_entity_poly.type
_entity_poly.pdbx_seq_one_letter_code
_entity_poly.pdbx_strand_id
1 'polypeptide(L)'
;MNRLSVQKSLMQKCLNRQFDQLFEQFRDTHQSSCSTELLQVCLSVAAQEGHIKTVKYLWNKFVLKSRILVVRPQVLADIGNLVFHNGEHRILQGISSHYDRFYRYEKGDEWDRYKYHLRRLVVEGYARYNNDRTPFEKKWKSFKKNVDHELSNYPICVWDFPYLTQSMKDMNEYKLTKMLFHTGVQDIFNDCSTTLLLNMILLQPDIHITKKLALFKKFVDLTSCDKTKCFEDTIVILVRLLNYTQCKEDLIPYMLESGIPITKNAMRIYDSKVCTDIISKANIVG
;
A
#
# COMPACT_ATOMS: atom_id res chain seq x y z
N MET A 1 43.63 5.97 -15.41
CA MET A 1 42.98 6.88 -14.43
C MET A 1 43.15 6.26 -13.04
N ASN A 2 43.62 7.00 -12.04
CA ASN A 2 43.80 6.47 -10.67
C ASN A 2 42.42 6.16 -10.04
N ARG A 3 42.27 5.06 -9.30
CA ARG A 3 41.02 4.65 -8.62
C ARG A 3 40.34 5.81 -7.87
N LEU A 4 41.12 6.60 -7.13
CA LEU A 4 40.61 7.76 -6.37
C LEU A 4 40.06 8.86 -7.28
N SER A 5 40.68 9.09 -8.44
CA SER A 5 40.21 10.09 -9.41
C SER A 5 38.88 9.69 -10.06
N VAL A 6 38.68 8.39 -10.31
CA VAL A 6 37.42 7.86 -10.85
C VAL A 6 36.30 7.99 -9.82
N GLN A 7 36.56 7.61 -8.55
CA GLN A 7 35.56 7.73 -7.48
C GLN A 7 35.13 9.17 -7.23
N LYS A 8 36.09 10.11 -7.19
CA LYS A 8 35.81 11.54 -7.01
C LYS A 8 34.95 12.09 -8.16
N SER A 9 35.25 11.70 -9.39
CA SER A 9 34.48 12.10 -10.57
C SER A 9 33.05 11.56 -10.54
N LEU A 10 32.85 10.27 -10.21
CA LEU A 10 31.52 9.67 -10.06
C LEU A 10 30.73 10.36 -8.93
N MET A 11 31.37 10.59 -7.78
CA MET A 11 30.72 11.27 -6.66
C MET A 11 30.27 12.69 -7.04
N GLN A 12 31.14 13.45 -7.70
CA GLN A 12 30.83 14.81 -8.14
C GLN A 12 29.63 14.84 -9.10
N LYS A 13 29.60 13.94 -10.11
CA LYS A 13 28.46 13.84 -11.02
C LYS A 13 27.17 13.45 -10.32
N CYS A 14 27.24 12.55 -9.34
CA CYS A 14 26.10 12.16 -8.52
C CYS A 14 25.54 13.35 -7.72
N LEU A 15 26.41 14.08 -7.01
CA LEU A 15 26.01 15.23 -6.19
C LEU A 15 25.49 16.40 -7.04
N ASN A 16 26.03 16.56 -8.25
CA ASN A 16 25.56 17.55 -9.23
C ASN A 16 24.34 17.09 -10.05
N ARG A 17 23.75 15.92 -9.73
CA ARG A 17 22.57 15.35 -10.40
C ARG A 17 22.75 15.10 -11.91
N GLN A 18 23.99 14.93 -12.36
CA GLN A 18 24.33 14.64 -13.76
C GLN A 18 24.19 13.14 -14.05
N PHE A 19 22.99 12.58 -13.87
CA PHE A 19 22.79 11.13 -13.81
C PHE A 19 22.99 10.38 -15.13
N ASP A 20 22.70 10.98 -16.28
CA ASP A 20 22.99 10.36 -17.58
C ASP A 20 24.51 10.19 -17.77
N GLN A 21 25.29 11.23 -17.47
CA GLN A 21 26.75 11.18 -17.54
C GLN A 21 27.37 10.28 -16.48
N LEU A 22 26.72 10.20 -15.30
CA LEU A 22 27.11 9.28 -14.23
C LEU A 22 26.87 7.82 -14.68
N PHE A 23 25.72 7.55 -15.29
CA PHE A 23 25.35 6.24 -15.79
C PHE A 23 26.34 5.73 -16.84
N GLU A 24 26.66 6.55 -17.85
CA GLU A 24 27.64 6.17 -18.87
C GLU A 24 29.02 5.90 -18.24
N GLN A 25 29.49 6.76 -17.32
CA GLN A 25 30.75 6.53 -16.63
C GLN A 25 30.75 5.24 -15.79
N PHE A 26 29.62 4.89 -15.16
CA PHE A 26 29.47 3.64 -14.41
C PHE A 26 29.50 2.39 -15.30
N ARG A 27 29.13 2.51 -16.59
CA ARG A 27 29.23 1.43 -17.57
C ARG A 27 30.68 1.10 -17.89
N ASP A 28 31.49 2.14 -18.06
CA ASP A 28 32.91 2.01 -18.42
C ASP A 28 33.81 1.72 -17.22
N THR A 29 33.32 1.97 -16.00
CA THR A 29 34.09 1.76 -14.79
C THR A 29 34.13 0.28 -14.36
N HIS A 30 35.34 -0.25 -14.18
CA HIS A 30 35.56 -1.57 -13.57
C HIS A 30 35.05 -1.62 -12.13
N GLN A 31 34.42 -2.73 -11.76
CA GLN A 31 33.81 -2.91 -10.44
C GLN A 31 34.78 -2.69 -9.27
N SER A 32 36.04 -3.12 -9.40
CA SER A 32 37.07 -2.97 -8.35
C SER A 32 37.38 -1.51 -8.00
N SER A 33 37.02 -0.57 -8.89
CA SER A 33 37.23 0.86 -8.69
C SER A 33 36.10 1.52 -7.90
N CYS A 34 34.95 0.87 -7.70
CA CYS A 34 33.83 1.41 -6.94
C CYS A 34 33.92 1.00 -5.46
N SER A 35 33.94 1.96 -4.54
CA SER A 35 33.78 1.67 -3.10
C SER A 35 32.31 1.48 -2.74
N THR A 36 32.03 0.77 -1.64
CA THR A 36 30.67 0.54 -1.15
C THR A 36 29.98 1.84 -0.79
N GLU A 37 30.70 2.79 -0.18
CA GLU A 37 30.19 4.09 0.24
C GLU A 37 29.73 4.91 -0.98
N LEU A 38 30.55 4.93 -2.05
CA LEU A 38 30.19 5.59 -3.30
C LEU A 38 28.91 4.98 -3.89
N LEU A 39 28.82 3.65 -3.92
CA LEU A 39 27.66 2.95 -4.46
C LEU A 39 26.40 3.20 -3.63
N GLN A 40 26.51 3.25 -2.30
CA GLN A 40 25.40 3.59 -1.41
C GLN A 40 24.88 5.00 -1.68
N VAL A 41 25.77 5.99 -1.74
CA VAL A 41 25.40 7.38 -2.04
C VAL A 41 24.76 7.47 -3.42
N CYS A 42 25.41 6.92 -4.45
CA CYS A 42 24.90 7.00 -5.83
C CYS A 42 23.54 6.33 -5.98
N LEU A 43 23.33 5.17 -5.36
CA LEU A 43 22.04 4.48 -5.40
C LEU A 43 20.95 5.27 -4.66
N SER A 44 21.27 5.81 -3.49
CA SER A 44 20.34 6.61 -2.68
C SER A 44 19.92 7.87 -3.43
N VAL A 45 20.86 8.68 -3.91
CA VAL A 45 20.55 9.94 -4.60
C VAL A 45 19.86 9.66 -5.94
N ALA A 46 20.28 8.63 -6.70
CA ALA A 46 19.59 8.27 -7.94
C ALA A 46 18.14 7.82 -7.72
N ALA A 47 17.85 7.14 -6.60
CA ALA A 47 16.49 6.76 -6.24
C ALA A 47 15.64 7.98 -5.88
N GLN A 48 16.19 8.90 -5.07
CA GLN A 48 15.53 10.14 -4.67
C GLN A 48 15.23 11.06 -5.86
N GLU A 49 16.16 11.16 -6.81
CA GLU A 49 16.02 11.98 -8.03
C GLU A 49 15.24 11.25 -9.14
N GLY A 50 14.76 10.03 -8.86
CA GLY A 50 13.91 9.27 -9.80
C GLY A 50 14.63 8.76 -11.05
N HIS A 51 15.96 8.70 -11.06
CA HIS A 51 16.72 8.29 -12.24
C HIS A 51 16.78 6.77 -12.41
N ILE A 52 15.68 6.21 -12.95
CA ILE A 52 15.44 4.76 -13.05
C ILE A 52 16.56 3.98 -13.77
N LYS A 53 17.18 4.55 -14.82
CA LYS A 53 18.26 3.87 -15.56
C LYS A 53 19.47 3.57 -14.66
N THR A 54 19.90 4.56 -13.88
CA THR A 54 21.02 4.41 -12.94
C THR A 54 20.66 3.44 -11.83
N VAL A 55 19.47 3.58 -11.24
CA VAL A 55 18.99 2.68 -10.18
C VAL A 55 18.98 1.22 -10.67
N LYS A 56 18.37 0.94 -11.83
CA LYS A 56 18.32 -0.39 -12.42
C LYS A 56 19.71 -0.96 -12.66
N TYR A 57 20.62 -0.15 -13.18
CA TYR A 57 21.99 -0.58 -13.45
C TYR A 57 22.76 -0.90 -12.17
N LEU A 58 22.73 0.00 -11.20
CA LEU A 58 23.42 -0.19 -9.91
C LEU A 58 22.84 -1.40 -9.17
N TRP A 59 21.52 -1.55 -9.16
CA TRP A 59 20.83 -2.70 -8.58
C TRP A 59 21.28 -4.02 -9.24
N ASN A 60 21.19 -4.11 -10.56
CA ASN A 60 21.54 -5.33 -11.28
C ASN A 60 23.03 -5.68 -11.17
N LYS A 61 23.92 -4.69 -11.32
CA LYS A 61 25.37 -4.92 -11.29
C LYS A 61 25.86 -5.20 -9.88
N PHE A 62 25.58 -4.32 -8.92
CA PHE A 62 26.26 -4.34 -7.62
C PHE A 62 25.45 -5.04 -6.51
N VAL A 63 24.11 -5.05 -6.58
CA VAL A 63 23.25 -5.73 -5.59
C VAL A 63 23.03 -7.19 -5.99
N LEU A 64 22.56 -7.46 -7.21
CA LEU A 64 22.19 -8.82 -7.63
C LEU A 64 23.38 -9.66 -8.08
N LYS A 65 24.17 -9.18 -9.06
CA LYS A 65 25.28 -9.95 -9.65
C LYS A 65 26.47 -10.03 -8.71
N SER A 66 26.98 -8.87 -8.29
CA SER A 66 28.20 -8.82 -7.48
C SER A 66 27.96 -9.04 -5.98
N ARG A 67 26.73 -8.80 -5.49
CA ARG A 67 26.34 -8.97 -4.07
C ARG A 67 27.23 -8.22 -3.08
N ILE A 68 27.84 -7.11 -3.50
CA ILE A 68 28.73 -6.31 -2.65
C ILE A 68 27.98 -5.23 -1.87
N LEU A 69 26.74 -4.92 -2.28
CA LEU A 69 25.98 -3.81 -1.73
C LEU A 69 24.78 -4.31 -0.92
N VAL A 70 24.83 -4.09 0.40
CA VAL A 70 23.64 -4.19 1.27
C VAL A 70 22.98 -2.82 1.30
N VAL A 71 21.76 -2.76 0.79
CA VAL A 71 20.97 -1.52 0.66
C VAL A 71 20.09 -1.32 1.88
N ARG A 72 20.12 -0.11 2.47
CA ARG A 72 19.33 0.24 3.65
C ARG A 72 17.82 0.20 3.36
N PRO A 73 16.96 -0.10 4.35
CA PRO A 73 15.50 -0.18 4.18
C PRO A 73 14.85 1.06 3.54
N GLN A 74 15.25 2.25 3.98
CA GLN A 74 14.75 3.51 3.42
C GLN A 74 15.02 3.59 1.91
N VAL A 75 16.25 3.28 1.50
CA VAL A 75 16.64 3.28 0.08
C VAL A 75 15.90 2.17 -0.69
N LEU A 76 15.67 1.00 -0.08
CA LEU A 76 14.83 -0.05 -0.67
C LEU A 76 13.39 0.44 -0.90
N ALA A 77 12.82 1.19 0.04
CA ALA A 77 11.49 1.78 -0.08
C ALA A 77 11.43 2.84 -1.20
N ASP A 78 12.45 3.71 -1.31
CA ASP A 78 12.58 4.71 -2.36
C ASP A 78 12.69 4.07 -3.74
N ILE A 79 13.60 3.10 -3.89
CA ILE A 79 13.72 2.31 -5.13
C ILE A 79 12.40 1.61 -5.42
N GLY A 80 11.78 1.00 -4.41
CA GLY A 80 10.49 0.30 -4.51
C GLY A 80 9.41 1.18 -5.13
N ASN A 81 9.23 2.39 -4.60
CA ASN A 81 8.29 3.36 -5.16
C ASN A 81 8.62 3.69 -6.62
N LEU A 82 9.89 3.99 -6.90
CA LEU A 82 10.33 4.35 -8.25
C LEU A 82 10.04 3.22 -9.25
N VAL A 83 10.41 1.98 -8.93
CA VAL A 83 10.20 0.83 -9.83
C VAL A 83 8.71 0.45 -9.95
N PHE A 84 7.93 0.64 -8.89
CA PHE A 84 6.48 0.45 -8.92
C PHE A 84 5.82 1.38 -9.92
N HIS A 85 6.12 2.68 -9.86
CA HIS A 85 5.55 3.66 -10.79
C HIS A 85 5.99 3.42 -12.24
N ASN A 86 7.25 3.01 -12.44
CA ASN A 86 7.79 2.66 -13.76
C ASN A 86 7.34 1.29 -14.31
N GLY A 87 6.54 0.50 -13.58
CA GLY A 87 6.03 -0.80 -14.04
C GLY A 87 7.06 -1.94 -14.03
N GLU A 88 8.15 -1.79 -13.28
CA GLU A 88 9.28 -2.72 -13.24
C GLU A 88 9.08 -3.82 -12.17
N HIS A 89 8.03 -4.63 -12.34
CA HIS A 89 7.57 -5.59 -11.31
C HIS A 89 8.59 -6.66 -10.92
N ARG A 90 9.46 -7.08 -11.84
CA ARG A 90 10.53 -8.05 -11.53
C ARG A 90 11.51 -7.50 -10.49
N ILE A 91 11.77 -6.19 -10.52
CA ILE A 91 12.69 -5.55 -9.59
C ILE A 91 12.04 -5.44 -8.20
N LEU A 92 10.73 -5.16 -8.12
CA LEU A 92 10.00 -5.13 -6.84
C LEU A 92 10.16 -6.43 -6.04
N GLN A 93 10.03 -7.59 -6.69
CA GLN A 93 10.24 -8.87 -6.03
C GLN A 93 11.68 -9.00 -5.51
N GLY A 94 12.67 -8.61 -6.33
CA GLY A 94 14.07 -8.60 -5.92
C GLY A 94 14.36 -7.70 -4.74
N ILE A 95 13.75 -6.51 -4.67
CA ILE A 95 13.86 -5.57 -3.55
C ILE A 95 13.31 -6.20 -2.28
N SER A 96 12.12 -6.79 -2.36
CA SER A 96 11.49 -7.44 -1.21
C SER A 96 12.30 -8.64 -0.71
N SER A 97 12.85 -9.48 -1.62
CA SER A 97 13.74 -10.57 -1.24
C SER A 97 15.06 -10.09 -0.65
N HIS A 98 15.59 -8.95 -1.11
CA HIS A 98 16.77 -8.34 -0.50
C HIS A 98 16.48 -7.89 0.92
N TYR A 99 15.32 -7.26 1.17
CA TYR A 99 14.89 -6.91 2.53
C TYR A 99 14.84 -8.15 3.43
N ASP A 100 14.17 -9.22 2.99
CA ASP A 100 14.05 -10.46 3.78
C ASP A 100 15.40 -11.10 4.08
N ARG A 101 16.34 -11.03 3.14
CA ARG A 101 17.65 -11.61 3.32
C ARG A 101 18.45 -10.94 4.43
N PHE A 102 18.34 -9.62 4.58
CA PHE A 102 19.19 -8.84 5.47
C PHE A 102 18.48 -8.30 6.72
N TYR A 103 17.16 -8.15 6.70
CA TYR A 103 16.40 -7.43 7.72
C TYR A 103 15.16 -8.18 8.25
N ARG A 104 14.90 -9.44 7.85
CA ARG A 104 13.69 -10.19 8.26
C ARG A 104 13.49 -10.34 9.77
N TYR A 105 14.57 -10.27 10.55
CA TYR A 105 14.55 -10.49 11.99
C TYR A 105 14.59 -9.19 12.79
N GLU A 106 14.76 -8.05 12.11
CA GLU A 106 14.70 -6.74 12.73
C GLU A 106 13.26 -6.47 13.19
N LYS A 107 13.11 -5.82 14.34
CA LYS A 107 11.82 -5.58 14.99
C LYS A 107 11.67 -4.13 15.42
N GLY A 108 10.43 -3.67 15.50
CA GLY A 108 10.06 -2.34 15.96
C GLY A 108 9.36 -1.55 14.86
N ASP A 109 8.68 -0.48 15.25
CA ASP A 109 7.76 0.27 14.40
C ASP A 109 8.38 0.73 13.07
N GLU A 110 9.66 1.12 13.08
CA GLU A 110 10.36 1.54 11.86
C GLU A 110 10.53 0.37 10.88
N TRP A 111 10.96 -0.79 11.36
CA TRP A 111 11.17 -1.98 10.55
C TRP A 111 9.86 -2.54 10.03
N ASP A 112 8.82 -2.54 10.85
CA ASP A 112 7.48 -2.98 10.43
C ASP A 112 6.90 -2.03 9.37
N ARG A 113 7.15 -0.72 9.46
CA ARG A 113 6.78 0.25 8.41
C ARG A 113 7.45 -0.05 7.07
N TYR A 114 8.76 -0.30 7.07
CA TYR A 114 9.47 -0.64 5.82
C TYR A 114 9.01 -1.98 5.27
N LYS A 115 8.84 -2.99 6.13
CA LYS A 115 8.33 -4.30 5.74
C LYS A 115 6.94 -4.15 5.12
N TYR A 116 6.01 -3.46 5.79
CA TYR A 116 4.67 -3.18 5.28
C TYR A 116 4.71 -2.47 3.93
N HIS A 117 5.48 -1.38 3.82
CA HIS A 117 5.58 -0.61 2.58
C HIS A 117 6.06 -1.45 1.40
N LEU A 118 7.12 -2.24 1.58
CA LEU A 118 7.66 -3.11 0.53
C LEU A 118 6.68 -4.22 0.13
N ARG A 119 6.03 -4.85 1.11
CA ARG A 119 5.03 -5.90 0.87
C ARG A 119 3.78 -5.35 0.17
N ARG A 120 3.32 -4.16 0.57
CA ARG A 120 2.25 -3.42 -0.11
C ARG A 120 2.59 -3.21 -1.58
N LEU A 121 3.79 -2.71 -1.89
CA LEU A 121 4.22 -2.50 -3.28
C LEU A 121 4.27 -3.79 -4.10
N VAL A 122 4.64 -4.93 -3.49
CA VAL A 122 4.60 -6.25 -4.16
C VAL A 122 3.16 -6.66 -4.48
N VAL A 123 2.25 -6.54 -3.52
CA VAL A 123 0.83 -6.88 -3.69
C VAL A 123 0.17 -5.97 -4.75
N GLU A 124 0.33 -4.67 -4.62
CA GLU A 124 -0.22 -3.70 -5.56
C GLU A 124 0.43 -3.80 -6.93
N GLY A 125 1.73 -4.09 -6.99
CA GLY A 125 2.43 -4.36 -8.24
C GLY A 125 1.85 -5.58 -8.95
N TYR A 126 1.57 -6.66 -8.21
CA TYR A 126 0.94 -7.86 -8.75
C TYR A 126 -0.49 -7.60 -9.23
N ALA A 127 -1.27 -6.81 -8.48
CA ALA A 127 -2.63 -6.42 -8.84
C ALA A 127 -2.66 -5.55 -10.10
N ARG A 128 -1.78 -4.53 -10.18
CA ARG A 128 -1.63 -3.62 -11.32
C ARG A 128 -1.21 -4.35 -12.59
N TYR A 129 -0.16 -5.19 -12.53
CA TYR A 129 0.38 -5.88 -13.70
C TYR A 129 -0.59 -6.87 -14.33
N ASN A 130 -1.41 -7.52 -13.50
CA ASN A 130 -2.31 -8.59 -13.93
C ASN A 130 -3.78 -8.17 -13.87
N ASN A 131 -4.09 -6.89 -14.08
CA ASN A 131 -5.41 -6.36 -13.75
C ASN A 131 -6.54 -7.22 -14.36
N ASP A 132 -6.44 -7.54 -15.66
CA ASP A 132 -7.50 -8.29 -16.37
C ASP A 132 -7.19 -9.79 -16.51
N ARG A 133 -5.96 -10.23 -16.21
CA ARG A 133 -5.50 -11.61 -16.45
C ARG A 133 -5.66 -12.52 -15.26
N THR A 134 -5.70 -11.96 -14.06
CA THR A 134 -5.69 -12.72 -12.81
C THR A 134 -6.93 -12.38 -11.98
N PRO A 135 -7.75 -13.38 -11.62
CA PRO A 135 -8.90 -13.18 -10.75
C PRO A 135 -8.52 -12.58 -9.39
N PHE A 136 -9.44 -11.80 -8.82
CA PHE A 136 -9.27 -11.18 -7.50
C PHE A 136 -8.81 -12.17 -6.43
N GLU A 137 -9.33 -13.41 -6.41
CA GLU A 137 -9.00 -14.43 -5.41
C GLU A 137 -7.51 -14.78 -5.41
N LYS A 138 -6.86 -14.80 -6.58
CA LYS A 138 -5.42 -15.04 -6.66
C LYS A 138 -4.64 -13.83 -6.15
N LYS A 139 -5.13 -12.60 -6.40
CA LYS A 139 -4.54 -11.36 -5.86
C LYS A 139 -4.71 -11.28 -4.34
N TRP A 140 -5.88 -11.67 -3.82
CA TRP A 140 -6.15 -11.79 -2.39
C TRP A 140 -5.25 -12.82 -1.72
N LYS A 141 -5.00 -13.98 -2.34
CA LYS A 141 -3.99 -14.94 -1.85
C LYS A 141 -2.59 -14.32 -1.79
N SER A 142 -2.22 -13.48 -2.76
CA SER A 142 -0.96 -12.74 -2.72
C SER A 142 -0.92 -11.74 -1.56
N PHE A 143 -2.02 -11.02 -1.30
CA PHE A 143 -2.14 -10.16 -0.12
C PHE A 143 -1.95 -10.96 1.17
N LYS A 144 -2.64 -12.09 1.33
CA LYS A 144 -2.53 -12.92 2.53
C LYS A 144 -1.09 -13.39 2.78
N LYS A 145 -0.44 -13.89 1.73
CA LYS A 145 0.94 -14.38 1.81
C LYS A 145 1.96 -13.29 2.16
N ASN A 146 1.80 -12.07 1.61
CA ASN A 146 2.84 -11.04 1.69
C ASN A 146 2.60 -10.04 2.82
N VAL A 147 1.35 -9.81 3.21
CA VAL A 147 0.97 -8.79 4.22
C VAL A 147 0.36 -9.47 5.43
N ASP A 148 -0.79 -10.16 5.29
CA ASP A 148 -1.54 -10.73 6.43
C ASP A 148 -0.69 -11.65 7.31
N HIS A 149 -0.03 -12.66 6.72
CA HIS A 149 0.78 -13.65 7.46
C HIS A 149 2.04 -13.06 8.06
N GLU A 150 2.58 -12.02 7.41
CA GLU A 150 3.89 -11.46 7.72
C GLU A 150 3.83 -10.31 8.73
N LEU A 151 2.65 -9.72 8.92
CA LEU A 151 2.41 -8.48 9.66
C LEU A 151 1.09 -8.56 10.44
N SER A 152 0.92 -9.60 11.28
CA SER A 152 -0.33 -9.89 12.00
C SER A 152 -0.87 -8.74 12.86
N ASN A 153 0.00 -7.90 13.42
CA ASN A 153 -0.38 -6.80 14.32
C ASN A 153 -0.27 -5.41 13.68
N TYR A 154 0.15 -5.31 12.41
CA TYR A 154 0.36 -4.03 11.75
C TYR A 154 -0.98 -3.47 11.26
N PRO A 155 -1.28 -2.17 11.45
CA PRO A 155 -2.53 -1.58 10.95
C PRO A 155 -2.55 -1.57 9.43
N ILE A 156 -3.65 -2.04 8.84
CA ILE A 156 -3.82 -2.11 7.39
C ILE A 156 -4.92 -1.16 6.96
N CYS A 157 -4.62 -0.31 5.98
CA CYS A 157 -5.54 0.67 5.44
C CYS A 157 -6.01 0.27 4.03
N VAL A 158 -7.28 0.51 3.68
CA VAL A 158 -7.79 0.19 2.33
C VAL A 158 -7.22 1.12 1.26
N TRP A 159 -6.90 2.36 1.63
CA TRP A 159 -6.36 3.36 0.71
C TRP A 159 -4.95 3.03 0.22
N ASP A 160 -4.27 2.12 0.91
CA ASP A 160 -2.97 1.57 0.53
C ASP A 160 -3.06 0.54 -0.61
N PHE A 161 -4.26 0.07 -0.95
CA PHE A 161 -4.49 -1.01 -1.93
C PHE A 161 -5.45 -0.63 -3.08
N PRO A 162 -5.22 0.47 -3.81
CA PRO A 162 -6.13 0.91 -4.88
C PRO A 162 -6.26 -0.09 -6.03
N TYR A 163 -5.18 -0.71 -6.51
CA TYR A 163 -5.23 -1.66 -7.63
C TYR A 163 -5.85 -3.00 -7.22
N LEU A 164 -5.56 -3.48 -6.01
CA LEU A 164 -6.22 -4.66 -5.47
C LEU A 164 -7.73 -4.41 -5.31
N THR A 165 -8.13 -3.25 -4.78
CA THR A 165 -9.55 -2.85 -4.68
C THR A 165 -10.21 -2.77 -6.06
N GLN A 166 -9.55 -2.15 -7.03
CA GLN A 166 -10.06 -2.02 -8.40
C GLN A 166 -10.23 -3.39 -9.08
N SER A 167 -9.42 -4.39 -8.72
CA SER A 167 -9.51 -5.71 -9.32
C SER A 167 -10.76 -6.51 -8.93
N MET A 168 -11.58 -5.99 -8.01
CA MET A 168 -12.92 -6.50 -7.72
C MET A 168 -14.00 -5.97 -8.66
N LYS A 169 -13.66 -5.01 -9.52
CA LYS A 169 -14.60 -4.42 -10.46
C LYS A 169 -15.28 -5.52 -11.29
N ASP A 170 -16.56 -5.37 -11.55
CA ASP A 170 -17.41 -6.31 -12.30
C ASP A 170 -17.69 -7.65 -11.58
N MET A 171 -17.20 -7.85 -10.35
CA MET A 171 -17.63 -8.99 -9.54
C MET A 171 -19.06 -8.78 -9.04
N ASN A 172 -19.92 -9.77 -9.26
CA ASN A 172 -21.29 -9.70 -8.74
C ASN A 172 -21.35 -9.77 -7.21
N GLU A 173 -22.41 -9.20 -6.66
CA GLU A 173 -22.65 -9.08 -5.22
C GLU A 173 -22.61 -10.44 -4.50
N TYR A 174 -23.27 -11.47 -5.05
CA TYR A 174 -23.29 -12.81 -4.46
C TYR A 174 -21.87 -13.35 -4.21
N LYS A 175 -20.99 -13.18 -5.20
CA LYS A 175 -19.60 -13.61 -5.12
C LYS A 175 -18.83 -12.82 -4.06
N LEU A 176 -19.02 -11.50 -4.00
CA LEU A 176 -18.39 -10.63 -2.99
C LEU A 176 -18.84 -10.99 -1.57
N THR A 177 -20.14 -11.21 -1.35
CA THR A 177 -20.68 -11.66 -0.06
C THR A 177 -20.15 -13.04 0.32
N LYS A 178 -20.10 -13.99 -0.63
CA LYS A 178 -19.53 -15.32 -0.38
C LYS A 178 -18.05 -15.23 0.02
N MET A 179 -17.29 -14.34 -0.60
CA MET A 179 -15.91 -14.10 -0.21
C MET A 179 -15.79 -13.51 1.19
N LEU A 180 -16.59 -12.49 1.52
CA LEU A 180 -16.51 -11.82 2.81
C LEU A 180 -16.83 -12.73 4.00
N PHE A 181 -17.75 -13.68 3.85
CA PHE A 181 -18.21 -14.51 4.97
C PHE A 181 -17.72 -15.97 4.93
N HIS A 182 -17.08 -16.40 3.85
CA HIS A 182 -16.67 -17.80 3.71
C HIS A 182 -15.26 -17.95 3.14
N THR A 183 -15.06 -17.68 1.85
CA THR A 183 -13.83 -18.11 1.16
C THR A 183 -12.67 -17.13 1.33
N GLY A 184 -12.95 -15.84 1.55
CA GLY A 184 -11.94 -14.80 1.71
C GLY A 184 -11.34 -14.73 3.11
N VAL A 185 -12.03 -15.29 4.11
CA VAL A 185 -11.69 -15.20 5.55
C VAL A 185 -10.97 -16.41 6.11
N GLN A 186 -10.74 -17.44 5.28
CA GLN A 186 -9.92 -18.58 5.65
C GLN A 186 -8.45 -18.17 5.78
N ASP A 187 -7.76 -18.68 6.80
CA ASP A 187 -6.32 -18.46 7.05
C ASP A 187 -5.94 -16.98 7.17
N ILE A 188 -6.72 -16.21 7.94
CA ILE A 188 -6.45 -14.81 8.28
C ILE A 188 -5.69 -14.73 9.60
N PHE A 189 -4.59 -13.98 9.61
CA PHE A 189 -3.69 -13.81 10.75
C PHE A 189 -3.65 -12.37 11.27
N ASN A 190 -4.04 -11.39 10.44
CA ASN A 190 -4.20 -10.00 10.85
C ASN A 190 -5.67 -9.67 11.06
N ASP A 191 -6.00 -9.15 12.24
CA ASP A 191 -7.38 -8.83 12.64
C ASP A 191 -8.09 -7.84 11.71
N CYS A 192 -7.34 -6.98 11.03
CA CYS A 192 -7.87 -5.97 10.11
C CYS A 192 -8.05 -6.51 8.67
N SER A 193 -7.50 -7.66 8.30
CA SER A 193 -7.55 -8.16 6.91
C SER A 193 -8.97 -8.46 6.44
N THR A 194 -9.82 -9.01 7.31
CA THR A 194 -11.21 -9.26 6.95
C THR A 194 -11.98 -7.94 6.78
N THR A 195 -11.71 -6.95 7.63
CA THR A 195 -12.32 -5.62 7.52
C THR A 195 -11.81 -4.86 6.30
N LEU A 196 -10.55 -5.06 5.89
CA LEU A 196 -10.03 -4.60 4.62
C LEU A 196 -10.86 -5.15 3.44
N LEU A 197 -11.18 -6.44 3.46
CA LEU A 197 -12.00 -7.06 2.42
C LEU A 197 -13.40 -6.43 2.37
N LEU A 198 -14.03 -6.18 3.53
CA LEU A 198 -15.28 -5.41 3.61
C LEU A 198 -15.10 -4.02 2.97
N ASN A 199 -14.05 -3.29 3.32
CA ASN A 199 -13.80 -1.95 2.82
C ASN A 199 -13.65 -1.93 1.29
N MET A 200 -12.94 -2.91 0.72
CA MET A 200 -12.82 -3.05 -0.73
C MET A 200 -14.19 -3.27 -1.39
N ILE A 201 -15.07 -4.07 -0.77
CA ILE A 201 -16.43 -4.30 -1.27
C ILE A 201 -17.27 -3.02 -1.18
N LEU A 202 -17.20 -2.30 -0.06
CA LEU A 202 -17.94 -1.04 0.14
C LEU A 202 -17.52 0.05 -0.85
N LEU A 203 -16.31 -0.01 -1.40
CA LEU A 203 -15.83 0.92 -2.42
C LEU A 203 -16.30 0.58 -3.84
N GLN A 204 -16.91 -0.58 -4.09
CA GLN A 204 -17.38 -0.94 -5.43
C GLN A 204 -18.59 -0.10 -5.83
N PRO A 205 -18.59 0.51 -7.04
CA PRO A 205 -19.66 1.42 -7.47
C PRO A 205 -20.99 0.69 -7.73
N ASP A 206 -20.92 -0.57 -8.15
CA ASP A 206 -22.10 -1.33 -8.62
C ASP A 206 -22.98 -1.86 -7.45
N ILE A 207 -22.50 -1.76 -6.21
CA ILE A 207 -23.26 -2.18 -5.04
C ILE A 207 -24.10 -1.01 -4.54
N HIS A 208 -25.41 -1.19 -4.50
CA HIS A 208 -26.34 -0.18 -4.02
C HIS A 208 -26.07 0.21 -2.56
N ILE A 209 -26.26 1.49 -2.24
CA ILE A 209 -25.93 2.06 -0.93
C ILE A 209 -26.63 1.35 0.25
N THR A 210 -27.91 0.98 0.10
CA THR A 210 -28.65 0.26 1.15
C THR A 210 -28.07 -1.12 1.43
N LYS A 211 -27.55 -1.78 0.39
CA LYS A 211 -26.90 -3.09 0.52
C LYS A 211 -25.55 -2.98 1.20
N LYS A 212 -24.79 -1.91 0.94
CA LYS A 212 -23.52 -1.62 1.62
C LYS A 212 -23.71 -1.48 3.13
N LEU A 213 -24.75 -0.76 3.54
CA LEU A 213 -25.07 -0.59 4.97
C LEU A 213 -25.54 -1.90 5.61
N ALA A 214 -26.44 -2.64 4.96
CA ALA A 214 -26.87 -3.96 5.42
C ALA A 214 -25.70 -4.96 5.54
N LEU A 215 -24.75 -4.91 4.58
CA LEU A 215 -23.55 -5.75 4.58
C LEU A 215 -22.65 -5.41 5.77
N PHE A 216 -22.44 -4.13 6.07
CA PHE A 216 -21.68 -3.69 7.24
C PHE A 216 -22.30 -4.17 8.55
N LYS A 217 -23.61 -4.01 8.73
CA LYS A 217 -24.31 -4.49 9.93
C LYS A 217 -24.15 -6.00 10.11
N LYS A 218 -24.48 -6.75 9.06
CA LYS A 218 -24.28 -8.21 9.06
C LYS A 218 -22.83 -8.58 9.35
N PHE A 219 -21.87 -7.81 8.86
CA PHE A 219 -20.45 -8.05 9.11
C PHE A 219 -20.09 -7.89 10.58
N VAL A 220 -20.52 -6.79 11.21
CA VAL A 220 -20.33 -6.52 12.64
C VAL A 220 -20.98 -7.60 13.50
N ASP A 221 -22.18 -8.05 13.13
CA ASP A 221 -22.92 -9.06 13.91
C ASP A 221 -22.25 -10.45 13.86
N LEU A 222 -21.57 -10.78 12.76
CA LEU A 222 -20.99 -12.11 12.53
C LEU A 222 -19.49 -12.20 12.82
N THR A 223 -18.78 -11.08 12.94
CA THR A 223 -17.32 -11.08 13.01
C THR A 223 -16.81 -10.59 14.36
N SER A 224 -15.84 -11.31 14.91
CA SER A 224 -15.25 -11.02 16.23
C SER A 224 -13.95 -10.20 16.14
N CYS A 225 -13.91 -9.14 15.33
CA CYS A 225 -12.74 -8.27 15.23
C CYS A 225 -12.76 -7.14 16.29
N ASP A 226 -11.59 -6.61 16.64
CA ASP A 226 -11.48 -5.42 17.51
C ASP A 226 -12.10 -4.20 16.82
N LYS A 227 -13.31 -3.84 17.27
CA LYS A 227 -14.13 -2.76 16.70
C LYS A 227 -13.42 -1.40 16.76
N THR A 228 -12.53 -1.19 17.73
CA THR A 228 -11.83 0.08 17.92
C THR A 228 -10.68 0.27 16.93
N LYS A 229 -10.08 -0.83 16.48
CA LYS A 229 -8.92 -0.81 15.57
C LYS A 229 -9.31 -0.99 14.12
N CYS A 230 -10.29 -1.84 13.84
CA CYS A 230 -10.51 -2.34 12.48
C CYS A 230 -11.46 -1.46 11.64
N PHE A 231 -12.34 -0.67 12.28
CA PHE A 231 -13.45 -0.02 11.58
C PHE A 231 -13.23 1.44 11.15
N GLU A 232 -12.08 2.06 11.46
CA GLU A 232 -11.79 3.46 11.06
C GLU A 232 -12.13 3.73 9.58
N ASP A 233 -11.53 2.95 8.68
CA ASP A 233 -11.75 3.10 7.24
C ASP A 233 -13.20 2.79 6.85
N THR A 234 -13.80 1.76 7.44
CA THR A 234 -15.19 1.35 7.17
C THR A 234 -16.15 2.49 7.46
N ILE A 235 -16.00 3.13 8.63
CA ILE A 235 -16.85 4.23 9.07
C ILE A 235 -16.62 5.44 8.17
N VAL A 236 -15.37 5.79 7.87
CA VAL A 236 -15.05 6.90 6.95
C VAL A 236 -15.67 6.68 5.57
N ILE A 237 -15.65 5.46 5.03
CA ILE A 237 -16.29 5.11 3.76
C ILE A 237 -17.81 5.29 3.86
N LEU A 238 -18.45 4.70 4.86
CA LEU A 238 -19.91 4.75 5.01
C LEU A 238 -20.41 6.18 5.22
N VAL A 239 -19.77 6.97 6.09
CA VAL A 239 -20.15 8.36 6.32
C VAL A 239 -20.01 9.20 5.04
N ARG A 240 -18.99 8.92 4.20
CA ARG A 240 -18.84 9.57 2.89
C ARG A 240 -19.96 9.18 1.93
N LEU A 241 -20.31 7.89 1.86
CA LEU A 241 -21.28 7.37 0.91
C LEU A 241 -22.74 7.68 1.26
N LEU A 242 -23.09 7.67 2.55
CA LEU A 242 -24.47 7.87 3.04
C LEU A 242 -24.83 9.36 3.10
N ASN A 243 -26.11 9.69 2.87
CA ASN A 243 -26.60 11.05 3.10
C ASN A 243 -26.76 11.35 4.60
N TYR A 244 -27.04 12.61 4.95
CA TYR A 244 -27.16 13.03 6.36
C TYR A 244 -28.21 12.22 7.12
N THR A 245 -29.40 12.04 6.55
CA THR A 245 -30.50 11.27 7.16
C THR A 245 -30.10 9.83 7.43
N GLN A 246 -29.51 9.14 6.46
CA GLN A 246 -29.04 7.76 6.61
C GLN A 246 -27.93 7.63 7.67
N CYS A 247 -27.03 8.62 7.77
CA CYS A 247 -26.03 8.64 8.83
C CYS A 247 -26.69 8.80 10.20
N LYS A 248 -27.61 9.76 10.34
CA LYS A 248 -28.26 10.13 11.61
C LYS A 248 -29.21 9.05 12.11
N GLU A 249 -30.02 8.49 11.24
CA GLU A 249 -31.13 7.60 11.61
C GLU A 249 -30.72 6.12 11.58
N ASP A 250 -29.64 5.76 10.88
CA ASP A 250 -29.29 4.35 10.68
C ASP A 250 -27.85 4.00 11.12
N LEU A 251 -26.84 4.65 10.54
CA LEU A 251 -25.44 4.30 10.83
C LEU A 251 -25.04 4.63 12.27
N ILE A 252 -25.27 5.87 12.72
CA ILE A 252 -24.84 6.34 14.04
C ILE A 252 -25.54 5.57 15.17
N PRO A 253 -26.88 5.39 15.16
CA PRO A 253 -27.56 4.60 16.18
C PRO A 253 -27.02 3.17 16.25
N TYR A 254 -26.86 2.50 15.10
CA TYR A 254 -26.32 1.14 15.05
C TYR A 254 -24.89 1.06 15.61
N MET A 255 -24.03 2.04 15.31
CA MET A 255 -22.68 2.09 15.85
C MET A 255 -22.68 2.22 17.37
N LEU A 256 -23.54 3.06 17.93
CA LEU A 256 -23.67 3.24 19.38
C LEU A 256 -24.17 1.97 20.06
N GLU A 257 -25.23 1.35 19.53
CA GLU A 257 -25.78 0.08 20.01
C GLU A 257 -24.73 -1.05 19.95
N SER A 258 -23.92 -1.06 18.89
CA SER A 258 -22.89 -2.07 18.66
C SER A 258 -21.57 -1.78 19.37
N GLY A 259 -21.46 -0.68 20.12
CA GLY A 259 -20.22 -0.27 20.80
C GLY A 259 -19.06 0.06 19.87
N ILE A 260 -19.35 0.55 18.66
CA ILE A 260 -18.34 0.96 17.67
C ILE A 260 -18.04 2.45 17.88
N PRO A 261 -16.77 2.83 18.14
CA PRO A 261 -16.44 4.23 18.36
C PRO A 261 -16.57 5.05 17.07
N ILE A 262 -17.16 6.24 17.18
CA ILE A 262 -17.14 7.24 16.10
C ILE A 262 -15.81 7.96 16.15
N THR A 263 -15.08 7.93 15.06
CA THR A 263 -13.71 8.43 15.04
C THR A 263 -13.67 9.91 14.62
N LYS A 264 -12.58 10.61 14.97
CA LYS A 264 -12.46 12.06 14.70
C LYS A 264 -12.60 12.39 13.22
N ASN A 265 -12.06 11.54 12.35
CA ASN A 265 -12.15 11.71 10.90
C ASN A 265 -13.59 11.54 10.40
N ALA A 266 -14.28 10.51 10.88
CA ALA A 266 -15.68 10.27 10.56
C ALA A 266 -16.56 11.43 11.04
N MET A 267 -16.34 11.91 12.27
CA MET A 267 -17.10 13.03 12.84
C MET A 267 -16.95 14.31 12.01
N ARG A 268 -15.72 14.66 11.62
CA ARG A 268 -15.46 15.83 10.77
C ARG A 268 -16.22 15.76 9.44
N ILE A 269 -16.32 14.58 8.84
CA ILE A 269 -17.07 14.39 7.59
C ILE A 269 -18.57 14.50 7.87
N TYR A 270 -19.06 13.90 8.96
CA TYR A 270 -20.46 14.01 9.35
C TYR A 270 -20.88 15.46 9.61
N ASP A 271 -20.10 16.23 10.38
CA ASP A 271 -20.37 17.64 10.68
C ASP A 271 -20.47 18.49 9.40
N SER A 272 -19.60 18.24 8.41
CA SER A 272 -19.67 18.91 7.11
C SER A 272 -20.98 18.63 6.36
N LYS A 273 -21.56 17.43 6.54
CA LYS A 273 -22.86 17.07 5.96
C LYS A 273 -24.01 17.76 6.69
N VAL A 274 -23.92 17.92 8.01
CA VAL A 274 -24.92 18.68 8.79
C VAL A 274 -25.00 20.12 8.29
N CYS A 275 -23.85 20.79 8.13
CA CYS A 275 -23.82 22.16 7.63
C CYS A 275 -24.44 22.27 6.22
N THR A 276 -24.13 21.30 5.34
CA THR A 276 -24.68 21.28 3.97
C THR A 276 -26.19 21.09 3.96
N ASP A 277 -26.72 20.22 4.82
CA ASP A 277 -28.17 19.96 4.95
C ASP A 277 -28.94 21.15 5.54
N ILE A 278 -28.34 21.88 6.50
CA ILE A 278 -28.92 23.11 7.04
C ILE A 278 -28.98 24.20 5.95
N ILE A 279 -27.90 24.37 5.17
CA ILE A 279 -27.85 25.37 4.08
C ILE A 279 -28.85 25.02 2.98
N SER A 280 -28.94 23.74 2.57
CA SER A 280 -29.90 23.33 1.53
C SER A 280 -31.34 23.55 1.97
N LYS A 281 -31.68 23.26 3.24
CA LYS A 281 -33.01 23.53 3.80
C LYS A 281 -33.30 25.02 3.94
N ALA A 282 -32.30 25.84 4.29
CA ALA A 282 -32.45 27.29 4.38
C ALA A 282 -32.70 27.95 3.01
N ASN A 283 -32.06 27.44 1.95
CA ASN A 283 -32.20 27.98 0.58
C ASN A 283 -33.48 27.52 -0.15
N ILE A 284 -34.28 26.62 0.43
CA ILE A 284 -35.59 26.19 -0.13
C ILE A 284 -36.74 27.07 0.42
N VAL A 285 -36.47 27.95 1.39
CA VAL A 285 -37.47 28.80 2.06
C VAL A 285 -37.42 30.26 1.57
N GLY A 286 -36.66 30.55 0.50
CA GLY A 286 -36.60 31.88 -0.16
C GLY A 286 -37.10 31.81 -1.59
#